data_AF-A0A1H3XQI5-F1
#
_entry.id   AF-A0A1H3XQI5-F1
#
_cell.length_a   1.000
_cell.length_b   1.000
_cell.length_c   1.000
_cell.angle_alpha   90.00
_cell.angle_beta   90.00
_cell.angle_gamma   90.00
#
_symmetry.space_group_name_H-M   'P 1'
#
loop_
_entity.id
_entity.type
_entity.pdbx_description
1 polymer ?
#
loop_
_entity_poly.entity_id
_entity_poly.type
_entity_poly.pdbx_seq_one_letter_code
_entity_poly.pdbx_strand_id
1 'polypeptide(L)'
;MKSQLAKFKKIKDKPLSDILHILHLSEERLYTLCHMWIDQGHLKKDDPIFTEIREHRQARRQHSIQNRREQELKAYQELRDADLTIGETAKRLRFSRLKMDHFFKKWYQTLSQQEQSDTEIAHILRVNTTHFENIRTEYEEEARLKLEARERRLSANRLYADTHLAGIQEDLQRGTQRYLIFDIEAIQCPDEPIEISMIDCHGNTVFNQLIKPENKINWRIEKLTGITNDMVANQPNIHRVMPIIKELTQGRTLLSWGSDYDAVLFETACEETGTDLKCTFGCAQRIHMGVLNSKNQIALGTAAGTDTQSHRALDDCLLVLDILKRDIALKGL
;
A
#
# COMPACT_ATOMS: atom_id res chain seq x y z
N MET A 1 -27.76 16.69 -6.80
CA MET A 1 -27.12 15.52 -6.14
C MET A 1 -28.12 14.47 -5.69
N LYS A 2 -29.00 14.71 -4.71
CA LYS A 2 -30.02 13.72 -4.28
C LYS A 2 -30.90 13.19 -5.44
N SER A 3 -31.22 14.07 -6.41
CA SER A 3 -31.95 13.70 -7.64
C SER A 3 -31.19 12.71 -8.54
N GLN A 4 -29.87 12.83 -8.68
CA GLN A 4 -29.09 11.89 -9.52
C GLN A 4 -28.91 10.53 -8.85
N LEU A 5 -28.63 10.49 -7.54
CA LEU A 5 -28.57 9.23 -6.79
C LEU A 5 -29.92 8.50 -6.82
N ALA A 6 -31.02 9.23 -6.62
CA ALA A 6 -32.36 8.64 -6.67
C ALA A 6 -32.71 8.10 -8.06
N LYS A 7 -32.32 8.80 -9.13
CA LYS A 7 -32.48 8.31 -10.51
C LYS A 7 -31.60 7.09 -10.76
N PHE A 8 -30.33 7.14 -10.39
CA PHE A 8 -29.38 6.05 -10.53
C PHE A 8 -29.87 4.78 -9.83
N LYS A 9 -30.32 4.86 -8.57
CA LYS A 9 -30.86 3.70 -7.83
C LYS A 9 -32.02 2.99 -8.54
N LYS A 10 -32.79 3.69 -9.38
CA LYS A 10 -33.91 3.10 -10.15
C LYS A 10 -33.47 2.38 -11.43
N ILE A 11 -32.25 2.65 -11.89
CA ILE A 11 -31.75 2.18 -13.20
C ILE A 11 -30.41 1.46 -13.09
N LYS A 12 -29.87 1.28 -11.89
CA LYS A 12 -28.51 0.76 -11.67
C LYS A 12 -28.26 -0.65 -12.21
N ASP A 13 -29.32 -1.43 -12.41
CA ASP A 13 -29.27 -2.79 -12.96
C ASP A 13 -29.43 -2.82 -14.49
N LYS A 14 -29.55 -1.65 -15.14
CA LYS A 14 -29.54 -1.53 -16.60
C LYS A 14 -28.09 -1.58 -17.13
N PRO A 15 -27.90 -1.92 -18.42
CA PRO A 15 -26.59 -1.81 -19.06
C PRO A 15 -25.97 -0.41 -18.87
N LEU A 16 -24.64 -0.34 -18.73
CA LEU A 16 -23.92 0.93 -18.54
C LEU A 16 -24.27 1.96 -19.62
N SER A 17 -24.42 1.54 -20.89
CA SER A 17 -24.84 2.40 -22.00
C SER A 17 -26.16 3.12 -21.71
N ASP A 18 -27.14 2.41 -21.16
CA ASP A 18 -28.47 2.93 -20.87
C ASP A 18 -28.43 3.87 -19.68
N ILE A 19 -27.64 3.54 -18.65
CA ILE A 19 -27.45 4.40 -17.48
C ILE A 19 -26.84 5.74 -17.89
N LEU A 20 -25.79 5.71 -18.71
CA LEU A 20 -25.15 6.92 -19.24
C LEU A 20 -26.12 7.77 -20.06
N HIS A 21 -26.92 7.11 -20.91
CA HIS A 21 -27.93 7.77 -21.73
C HIS A 21 -29.04 8.41 -20.88
N ILE A 22 -29.65 7.66 -19.96
CA ILE A 22 -30.77 8.12 -19.11
C ILE A 22 -30.34 9.24 -18.16
N LEU A 23 -29.12 9.17 -17.62
CA LEU A 23 -28.61 10.20 -16.71
C LEU A 23 -27.99 11.40 -17.44
N HIS A 24 -27.80 11.30 -18.77
CA HIS A 24 -27.06 12.27 -19.57
C HIS A 24 -25.66 12.54 -18.99
N LEU A 25 -24.93 11.47 -18.68
CA LEU A 25 -23.60 11.53 -18.07
C LEU A 25 -22.54 10.92 -18.99
N SER A 26 -21.34 11.47 -18.93
CA SER A 26 -20.16 10.74 -19.39
C SER A 26 -19.80 9.64 -18.39
N GLU A 27 -19.11 8.62 -18.86
CA GLU A 27 -18.60 7.54 -18.01
C GLU A 27 -17.65 8.07 -16.93
N GLU A 28 -16.85 9.09 -17.25
CA GLU A 28 -16.00 9.77 -16.26
C GLU A 28 -16.83 10.45 -15.17
N ARG A 29 -17.90 11.15 -15.55
CA ARG A 29 -18.76 11.81 -14.59
C ARG A 29 -19.52 10.80 -13.73
N LEU A 30 -19.99 9.70 -14.32
CA LEU A 30 -20.63 8.61 -13.58
C LEU A 30 -19.64 7.94 -12.60
N TYR A 31 -18.40 7.69 -13.03
CA TYR A 31 -17.34 7.16 -12.16
C TYR A 31 -17.09 8.04 -10.94
N THR A 32 -16.94 9.36 -11.13
CA THR A 32 -16.79 10.32 -10.03
C THR A 32 -17.98 10.29 -9.07
N LEU A 33 -19.20 10.22 -9.61
CA LEU A 33 -20.42 10.14 -8.79
C LEU A 33 -20.48 8.84 -8.00
N CYS A 34 -20.14 7.70 -8.59
CA CYS A 34 -20.10 6.42 -7.89
C CYS A 34 -19.09 6.44 -6.73
N HIS A 35 -17.88 6.99 -6.93
CA HIS A 35 -16.92 7.21 -5.84
C HIS A 35 -17.51 8.06 -4.72
N MET A 36 -18.10 9.20 -5.06
CA MET A 36 -18.76 10.05 -4.05
C MET A 36 -19.91 9.32 -3.31
N TRP A 37 -20.67 8.48 -4.01
CA TRP A 37 -21.75 7.71 -3.40
C TRP A 37 -21.23 6.58 -2.52
N ILE A 38 -20.08 5.99 -2.86
CA ILE A 38 -19.37 5.02 -2.00
C ILE A 38 -18.91 5.72 -0.72
N ASP A 39 -18.26 6.88 -0.83
CA ASP A 39 -17.80 7.65 0.32
C ASP A 39 -18.94 8.10 1.24
N GLN A 40 -20.15 8.25 0.69
CA GLN A 40 -21.38 8.59 1.42
C GLN A 40 -22.15 7.38 1.95
N GLY A 41 -21.65 6.15 1.75
CA GLY A 41 -22.33 4.91 2.17
C GLY A 41 -23.62 4.60 1.38
N HIS A 42 -23.79 5.18 0.19
CA HIS A 42 -24.96 5.00 -0.67
C HIS A 42 -24.78 3.93 -1.75
N LEU A 43 -23.55 3.49 -1.98
CA LEU A 43 -23.15 2.47 -2.95
C LEU A 43 -22.00 1.65 -2.34
N LYS A 44 -21.92 0.36 -2.64
CA LYS A 44 -20.79 -0.48 -2.18
C LYS A 44 -19.63 -0.44 -3.19
N LYS A 45 -18.41 -0.68 -2.72
CA LYS A 45 -17.19 -0.72 -3.57
C LYS A 45 -17.19 -1.87 -4.57
N ASP A 46 -17.93 -2.94 -4.28
CA ASP A 46 -18.10 -4.13 -5.10
C ASP A 46 -19.39 -4.09 -5.95
N ASP A 47 -20.11 -2.97 -5.98
CA ASP A 47 -21.34 -2.86 -6.77
C ASP A 47 -21.04 -3.14 -8.27
N PRO A 48 -21.84 -3.99 -8.95
CA PRO A 48 -21.54 -4.45 -10.31
C PRO A 48 -21.30 -3.33 -11.30
N ILE A 49 -22.11 -2.26 -11.28
CA ILE A 49 -21.97 -1.16 -12.24
C ILE A 49 -20.69 -0.35 -11.99
N PHE A 50 -20.29 -0.22 -10.73
CA PHE A 50 -19.04 0.47 -10.40
C PHE A 50 -17.83 -0.37 -10.81
N THR A 51 -17.90 -1.70 -10.64
CA THR A 51 -16.90 -2.63 -11.12
C THR A 51 -16.76 -2.57 -12.65
N GLU A 52 -17.87 -2.62 -13.38
CA GLU A 52 -17.91 -2.51 -14.84
C GLU A 52 -17.28 -1.20 -15.34
N ILE A 53 -17.66 -0.05 -14.77
CA ILE A 53 -17.07 1.25 -15.13
C ILE A 53 -15.57 1.28 -14.85
N ARG A 54 -15.13 0.73 -13.71
CA ARG A 54 -13.71 0.67 -13.35
C ARG A 54 -12.92 -0.15 -14.36
N GLU A 55 -13.44 -1.30 -14.78
CA GLU A 55 -12.83 -2.18 -15.77
C GLU A 55 -12.78 -1.52 -17.16
N HIS A 56 -13.88 -0.91 -17.61
CA HIS A 56 -13.91 -0.14 -18.86
C HIS A 56 -12.85 0.97 -18.89
N ARG A 57 -12.73 1.73 -17.80
CA ARG A 57 -11.71 2.79 -17.68
C ARG A 57 -10.29 2.22 -17.71
N GLN A 58 -10.05 1.11 -17.01
CA GLN A 58 -8.75 0.44 -17.01
C GLN A 58 -8.39 -0.07 -18.40
N ALA A 59 -9.33 -0.71 -19.10
CA ALA A 59 -9.16 -1.20 -20.47
C ALA A 59 -8.87 -0.04 -21.44
N ARG A 60 -9.64 1.06 -21.38
CA ARG A 60 -9.41 2.26 -22.20
C ARG A 60 -8.05 2.89 -21.94
N ARG A 61 -7.64 2.99 -20.67
CA ARG A 61 -6.32 3.50 -20.29
C ARG A 61 -5.22 2.61 -20.86
N GLN A 62 -5.35 1.30 -20.73
CA GLN A 62 -4.38 0.35 -21.25
C GLN A 62 -4.28 0.42 -22.77
N HIS A 63 -5.43 0.49 -23.46
CA HIS A 63 -5.50 0.67 -24.90
C HIS A 63 -4.87 1.99 -25.35
N SER A 64 -5.15 3.10 -24.66
CA SER A 64 -4.52 4.40 -24.95
C SER A 64 -3.01 4.38 -24.78
N ILE A 65 -2.51 3.73 -23.72
CA ILE A 65 -1.07 3.55 -23.50
C ILE A 65 -0.45 2.71 -24.61
N GLN A 66 -1.12 1.62 -25.01
CA GLN A 66 -0.65 0.74 -26.07
C GLN A 66 -0.60 1.47 -27.42
N ASN A 67 -1.66 2.17 -27.80
CA ASN A 67 -1.71 2.97 -29.03
C ASN A 67 -0.58 4.02 -29.07
N ARG A 68 -0.32 4.69 -27.93
CA ARG A 68 0.79 5.65 -27.84
C ARG A 68 2.14 4.96 -28.07
N ARG A 69 2.35 3.78 -27.49
CA ARG A 69 3.60 3.02 -27.66
C ARG A 69 3.79 2.56 -29.10
N GLU A 70 2.73 2.11 -29.75
CA GLU A 70 2.76 1.71 -31.16
C GLU A 70 3.06 2.90 -32.07
N GLN A 71 2.49 4.08 -31.77
CA GLN A 71 2.86 5.31 -32.46
C GLN A 71 4.33 5.70 -32.23
N GLU A 72 4.84 5.56 -31.00
CA GLU A 72 6.27 5.77 -30.70
C GLU A 72 7.16 4.78 -31.45
N LEU A 73 6.78 3.50 -31.55
CA LEU A 73 7.51 2.48 -32.32
C LEU A 73 7.51 2.81 -33.81
N LYS A 74 6.36 3.17 -34.37
CA LYS A 74 6.25 3.54 -35.78
C LYS A 74 7.10 4.77 -36.11
N ALA A 75 7.02 5.82 -35.30
CA ALA A 75 7.85 7.02 -35.47
C ALA A 75 9.35 6.70 -35.33
N TYR A 76 9.71 5.80 -34.42
CA TYR A 76 11.08 5.29 -34.31
C TYR A 76 11.52 4.55 -35.59
N GLN A 77 10.69 3.64 -36.11
CA GLN A 77 10.97 2.88 -37.33
C GLN A 77 11.12 3.80 -38.54
N GLU A 78 10.23 4.77 -38.73
CA GLU A 78 10.31 5.75 -39.82
C GLU A 78 11.63 6.53 -39.83
N LEU A 79 12.14 6.91 -38.65
CA LEU A 79 13.42 7.59 -38.51
C LEU A 79 14.60 6.66 -38.78
N ARG A 80 14.52 5.41 -38.34
CA ARG A 80 15.57 4.40 -38.60
C ARG A 80 15.63 3.99 -40.06
N ASP A 81 14.49 3.89 -40.73
CA ASP A 81 14.36 3.58 -42.16
C ASP A 81 14.84 4.76 -43.02
N ALA A 82 14.95 5.97 -42.45
CA ALA A 82 15.61 7.14 -43.05
C ALA A 82 17.11 7.23 -42.71
N ASP A 83 17.74 6.11 -42.33
CA ASP A 83 19.16 5.95 -42.01
C ASP A 83 19.69 6.77 -40.81
N LEU A 84 18.82 7.36 -39.98
CA LEU A 84 19.28 8.04 -38.76
C LEU A 84 19.81 7.02 -37.76
N THR A 85 20.95 7.31 -37.14
CA THR A 85 21.48 6.51 -36.03
C THR A 85 20.49 6.45 -34.85
N ILE A 86 20.67 5.48 -33.94
CA ILE A 86 19.85 5.38 -32.72
C ILE A 86 19.93 6.68 -31.89
N GLY A 87 21.10 7.31 -31.81
CA GLY A 87 21.30 8.56 -31.08
C GLY A 87 20.57 9.75 -31.71
N GLU A 88 20.56 9.86 -33.04
CA GLU A 88 19.81 10.89 -33.76
C GLU A 88 18.31 10.67 -33.66
N THR A 89 17.86 9.41 -33.78
CA THR A 89 16.47 9.02 -33.61
C THR A 89 15.96 9.39 -32.22
N ALA A 90 16.73 9.07 -31.16
CA ALA A 90 16.38 9.44 -29.79
C ALA A 90 16.24 10.96 -29.61
N LYS A 91 17.16 11.75 -30.20
CA LYS A 91 17.07 13.23 -30.17
C LYS A 91 15.80 13.73 -30.86
N ARG A 92 15.44 13.17 -32.03
CA ARG A 92 14.26 13.59 -32.81
C ARG A 92 12.95 13.26 -32.09
N LEU A 93 12.89 12.12 -31.42
CA LEU A 93 11.78 11.69 -30.56
C LEU A 93 11.76 12.38 -29.19
N ARG A 94 12.80 13.16 -28.85
CA ARG A 94 13.01 13.77 -27.53
C ARG A 94 13.07 12.73 -26.40
N PHE A 95 13.70 11.58 -26.67
CA PHE A 95 13.93 10.54 -25.68
C PHE A 95 15.27 10.80 -24.99
N SER A 96 15.26 10.79 -23.65
CA SER A 96 16.50 10.68 -22.89
C SER A 96 17.12 9.29 -23.08
N ARG A 97 18.38 9.11 -22.71
CA ARG A 97 19.04 7.80 -22.74
C ARG A 97 18.25 6.75 -21.96
N LEU A 98 17.77 7.10 -20.75
CA LEU A 98 16.94 6.23 -19.92
C LEU A 98 15.60 5.89 -20.58
N LYS A 99 14.95 6.88 -21.22
CA LYS A 99 13.69 6.62 -21.95
C LYS A 99 13.91 5.70 -23.14
N MET A 100 15.04 5.84 -23.84
CA MET A 100 15.39 5.00 -24.99
C MET A 100 15.66 3.55 -24.57
N ASP A 101 16.40 3.36 -23.49
CA ASP A 101 16.63 2.04 -22.90
C ASP A 101 15.31 1.37 -22.49
N HIS A 102 14.46 2.12 -21.76
CA HIS A 102 13.13 1.65 -21.38
C HIS A 102 12.26 1.28 -22.59
N PHE A 103 12.33 2.07 -23.66
CA PHE A 103 11.60 1.79 -24.91
C PHE A 103 12.00 0.43 -25.49
N PHE A 104 13.29 0.16 -25.63
CA PHE A 104 13.78 -1.12 -26.17
C PHE A 104 13.43 -2.30 -25.27
N LYS A 105 13.73 -2.20 -23.97
CA LYS A 105 13.43 -3.25 -22.99
C LYS A 105 11.93 -3.58 -22.95
N LYS A 106 11.06 -2.57 -23.09
CA LYS A 106 9.61 -2.76 -23.09
C LYS A 106 9.11 -3.46 -24.35
N TRP A 107 9.66 -3.12 -25.52
CA TRP A 107 9.30 -3.78 -26.77
C TRP A 107 9.89 -5.19 -26.89
N TYR A 108 11.12 -5.41 -26.42
CA TYR A 108 11.69 -6.75 -26.27
C TYR A 108 10.74 -7.63 -25.44
N GLN A 109 10.38 -7.20 -24.22
CA GLN A 109 9.40 -7.91 -23.39
C GLN A 109 8.10 -8.23 -24.13
N THR A 110 7.52 -7.23 -24.80
CA THR A 110 6.21 -7.35 -25.45
C THR A 110 6.25 -8.36 -26.60
N LEU A 111 7.28 -8.28 -27.45
CA LEU A 111 7.41 -9.13 -28.62
C LEU A 111 7.84 -10.56 -28.24
N SER A 112 8.69 -10.73 -27.23
CA SER A 112 9.01 -12.05 -26.68
C SER A 112 7.78 -12.74 -26.09
N GLN A 113 6.87 -11.99 -25.45
CA GLN A 113 5.59 -12.53 -24.96
C GLN A 113 4.62 -12.91 -26.08
N GLN A 114 4.83 -12.39 -27.29
CA GLN A 114 4.11 -12.75 -28.51
C GLN A 114 4.82 -13.86 -29.30
N GLU A 115 5.79 -14.55 -28.67
CA GLU A 115 6.52 -15.68 -29.24
C GLU A 115 7.29 -15.34 -30.54
N GLN A 116 7.64 -14.06 -30.73
CA GLN A 116 8.50 -13.64 -31.83
C GLN A 116 9.93 -14.15 -31.61
N SER A 117 10.59 -14.57 -32.69
CA SER A 117 12.00 -14.95 -32.66
C SER A 117 12.92 -13.73 -32.51
N ASP A 118 14.12 -13.94 -31.97
CA ASP A 118 15.12 -12.88 -31.80
C ASP A 118 15.44 -12.10 -33.09
N THR A 119 15.46 -12.80 -34.23
CA THR A 119 15.67 -12.20 -35.54
C THR A 119 14.50 -11.29 -35.96
N GLU A 120 13.25 -11.71 -35.70
CA GLU A 120 12.07 -10.90 -35.94
C GLU A 120 12.04 -9.67 -35.02
N ILE A 121 12.35 -9.84 -33.73
CA ILE A 121 12.40 -8.73 -32.78
C ILE A 121 13.46 -7.70 -33.17
N ALA A 122 14.68 -8.14 -33.51
CA ALA A 122 15.75 -7.25 -33.97
C ALA A 122 15.33 -6.49 -35.24
N HIS A 123 14.64 -7.16 -36.16
CA HIS A 123 14.12 -6.54 -37.37
C HIS A 123 13.04 -5.49 -37.05
N ILE A 124 12.05 -5.81 -36.21
CA ILE A 124 11.00 -4.87 -35.77
C ILE A 124 11.62 -3.65 -35.08
N LEU A 125 12.63 -3.87 -34.23
CA LEU A 125 13.34 -2.82 -33.51
C LEU A 125 14.40 -2.09 -34.34
N ARG A 126 14.60 -2.42 -35.62
CA ARG A 126 15.57 -1.74 -36.52
C ARG A 126 16.98 -1.62 -35.92
N VAL A 127 17.41 -2.65 -35.22
CA VAL A 127 18.72 -2.73 -34.55
C VAL A 127 19.55 -3.85 -35.16
N ASN A 128 20.88 -3.70 -35.12
CA ASN A 128 21.79 -4.77 -35.53
C ASN A 128 21.89 -5.85 -34.45
N THR A 129 22.49 -6.99 -34.80
CA THR A 129 22.63 -8.15 -33.91
C THR A 129 23.29 -7.79 -32.58
N THR A 130 24.40 -7.05 -32.60
CA THR A 130 25.12 -6.66 -31.38
C THR A 130 24.28 -5.80 -30.45
N HIS A 131 23.53 -4.83 -31.00
CA HIS A 131 22.68 -3.96 -30.19
C HIS A 131 21.47 -4.73 -29.64
N PHE A 132 20.88 -5.64 -30.43
CA PHE A 132 19.82 -6.52 -29.95
C PHE A 132 20.29 -7.42 -28.80
N GLU A 133 21.47 -8.04 -28.93
CA GLU A 133 22.06 -8.87 -27.86
C GLU A 133 22.23 -8.10 -26.56
N ASN A 134 22.65 -6.83 -26.63
CA ASN A 134 22.74 -5.96 -25.45
C ASN A 134 21.37 -5.71 -24.81
N ILE A 135 20.34 -5.36 -25.61
CA ILE A 135 18.97 -5.15 -25.10
C ILE A 135 18.47 -6.40 -24.39
N ARG A 136 18.60 -7.57 -25.04
CA ARG A 136 18.18 -8.86 -24.50
C ARG A 136 18.89 -9.16 -23.17
N THR A 137 20.21 -9.12 -23.18
CA THR A 137 21.04 -9.48 -22.02
C THR A 137 20.74 -8.56 -20.83
N GLU A 138 20.65 -7.26 -21.05
CA GLU A 138 20.31 -6.31 -19.97
C GLU A 138 18.89 -6.53 -19.43
N TYR A 139 17.91 -6.77 -20.30
CA TYR A 139 16.54 -7.04 -19.87
C TYR A 139 16.44 -8.33 -19.05
N GLU A 140 17.06 -9.42 -19.52
CA GLU A 140 17.01 -10.73 -18.88
C GLU A 140 17.76 -10.74 -17.55
N GLU A 141 18.91 -10.08 -17.47
CA GLU A 141 19.65 -9.87 -16.23
C GLU A 141 18.82 -9.07 -15.21
N GLU A 142 18.22 -7.95 -15.62
CA GLU A 142 17.32 -7.19 -14.75
C GLU A 142 16.11 -8.01 -14.29
N ALA A 143 15.52 -8.81 -15.18
CA ALA A 143 14.38 -9.66 -14.87
C ALA A 143 14.77 -10.75 -13.86
N ARG A 144 15.94 -11.37 -14.04
CA ARG A 144 16.50 -12.36 -13.10
C ARG A 144 16.74 -11.74 -11.74
N LEU A 145 17.42 -10.60 -11.67
CA LEU A 145 17.70 -9.91 -10.40
C LEU A 145 16.41 -9.49 -9.69
N LYS A 146 15.38 -9.03 -10.42
CA LYS A 146 14.06 -8.72 -9.86
C LYS A 146 13.36 -9.96 -9.30
N LEU A 147 13.47 -11.11 -9.97
CA LEU A 147 12.93 -12.38 -9.51
C LEU A 147 13.66 -12.89 -8.26
N GLU A 148 14.99 -12.86 -8.26
CA GLU A 148 15.80 -13.23 -7.10
C GLU A 148 15.49 -12.32 -5.90
N ALA A 149 15.43 -11.00 -6.10
CA ALA A 149 15.07 -10.05 -5.04
C ALA A 149 13.66 -10.31 -4.49
N ARG A 150 12.71 -10.68 -5.36
CA ARG A 150 11.37 -11.09 -4.95
C ARG A 150 11.42 -12.33 -4.07
N GLU A 151 12.10 -13.39 -4.49
CA GLU A 151 12.19 -14.64 -3.73
C GLU A 151 12.93 -14.45 -2.40
N ARG A 152 14.00 -13.65 -2.37
CA ARG A 152 14.69 -13.27 -1.14
C ARG A 152 13.74 -12.56 -0.17
N ARG A 153 12.93 -11.60 -0.66
CA ARG A 153 11.96 -10.87 0.18
C ARG A 153 10.86 -11.79 0.71
N LEU A 154 10.30 -12.66 -0.13
CA LEU A 154 9.29 -13.64 0.29
C LEU A 154 9.86 -14.59 1.36
N SER A 155 11.06 -15.11 1.15
CA SER A 155 11.74 -15.99 2.11
C SER A 155 12.02 -15.28 3.44
N ALA A 156 12.50 -14.04 3.39
CA ALA A 156 12.74 -13.23 4.58
C ALA A 156 11.45 -12.86 5.34
N ASN A 157 10.31 -12.74 4.66
CA ASN A 157 9.02 -12.54 5.31
C ASN A 157 8.51 -13.83 5.96
N ARG A 158 8.67 -14.99 5.31
CA ARG A 158 8.30 -16.28 5.89
C ARG A 158 9.07 -16.56 7.17
N LEU A 159 10.40 -16.41 7.15
CA LEU A 159 11.23 -16.59 8.34
C LEU A 159 10.86 -15.61 9.47
N TYR A 160 10.56 -14.36 9.11
CA TYR A 160 10.12 -13.35 10.07
C TYR A 160 8.80 -13.75 10.75
N ALA A 161 7.83 -14.23 9.96
CA ALA A 161 6.56 -14.72 10.47
C ALA A 161 6.76 -15.94 11.38
N ASP A 162 7.53 -16.94 10.94
CA ASP A 162 7.77 -18.16 11.72
C ASP A 162 8.42 -17.83 13.08
N THR A 163 9.38 -16.90 13.09
CA THR A 163 10.07 -16.45 14.31
C THR A 163 9.11 -15.77 15.30
N HIS A 164 8.33 -14.80 14.83
CA HIS A 164 7.47 -14.01 15.71
C HIS A 164 6.21 -14.76 16.14
N LEU A 165 5.57 -15.51 15.25
CA LEU A 165 4.38 -16.29 15.58
C LEU A 165 4.66 -17.37 16.62
N ALA A 166 5.83 -18.02 16.57
CA ALA A 166 6.25 -18.95 17.62
C ALA A 166 6.37 -18.27 18.99
N GLY A 167 6.93 -17.06 19.03
CA GLY A 167 7.05 -16.27 20.26
C GLY A 167 5.69 -15.81 20.82
N ILE A 168 4.79 -15.35 19.95
CA ILE A 168 3.43 -14.93 20.31
C ILE A 168 2.61 -16.13 20.81
N GLN A 169 2.74 -17.29 20.15
CA GLN A 169 2.07 -18.52 20.57
C GLN A 169 2.53 -18.98 21.96
N GLU A 170 3.82 -18.86 22.26
CA GLU A 170 4.32 -19.16 23.60
C GLU A 170 3.82 -18.15 24.64
N ASP A 171 3.71 -16.85 24.31
CA ASP A 171 3.08 -15.84 25.18
C ASP A 171 1.62 -16.20 25.49
N LEU A 172 0.85 -16.61 24.46
CA LEU A 172 -0.53 -17.07 24.62
C LEU A 172 -0.66 -18.29 25.54
N GLN A 173 0.26 -19.26 25.42
CA GLN A 173 0.21 -20.52 26.17
C GLN A 173 0.75 -20.41 27.61
N ARG A 174 1.83 -19.66 27.81
CA ARG A 174 2.56 -19.60 29.08
C ARG A 174 2.27 -18.36 29.92
N GLY A 175 1.55 -17.38 29.36
CA GLY A 175 1.30 -16.12 30.04
C GLY A 175 2.53 -15.21 30.14
N THR A 176 3.57 -15.46 29.33
CA THR A 176 4.71 -14.55 29.22
C THR A 176 4.28 -13.27 28.49
N GLN A 177 4.91 -12.14 28.80
CA GLN A 177 4.63 -10.84 28.17
C GLN A 177 5.85 -10.34 27.39
N ARG A 178 6.34 -11.15 26.43
CA ARG A 178 7.48 -10.76 25.59
C ARG A 178 7.04 -9.87 24.44
N TYR A 179 5.81 -10.03 23.98
CA TYR A 179 5.19 -9.24 22.93
C TYR A 179 4.11 -8.34 23.48
N LEU A 180 4.16 -7.07 23.07
CA LEU A 180 3.05 -6.13 23.20
C LEU A 180 2.64 -5.69 21.80
N ILE A 181 1.35 -5.58 21.58
CA ILE A 181 0.80 -4.99 20.36
C ILE A 181 0.47 -3.55 20.70
N PHE A 182 0.88 -2.61 19.85
CA PHE A 182 0.66 -1.18 20.08
C PHE A 182 0.24 -0.46 18.80
N ASP A 183 -0.34 0.71 19.00
CA ASP A 183 -0.72 1.64 17.95
C ASP A 183 -0.68 3.08 18.49
N ILE A 184 -0.50 4.06 17.61
CA ILE A 184 -0.39 5.49 17.95
C ILE A 184 -1.24 6.30 16.97
N GLU A 185 -2.15 7.11 17.51
CA GLU A 185 -2.79 8.18 16.72
C GLU A 185 -2.02 9.48 16.92
N ALA A 186 -1.84 10.25 15.85
CA ALA A 186 -1.04 11.47 15.85
C ALA A 186 -1.66 12.63 15.07
N ILE A 187 -1.32 13.87 15.47
CA ILE A 187 -1.41 15.03 14.57
C ILE A 187 -0.35 14.87 13.48
N GLN A 188 -0.64 15.37 12.28
CA GLN A 188 0.31 15.40 11.17
C GLN A 188 0.72 16.85 10.89
N CYS A 189 2.03 17.08 10.77
CA CYS A 189 2.67 18.39 10.52
C CYS A 189 2.47 19.46 11.64
N PRO A 190 3.26 19.40 12.72
CA PRO A 190 4.26 18.37 13.04
C PRO A 190 3.62 17.07 13.53
N ASP A 191 4.38 15.99 13.47
CA ASP A 191 3.94 14.68 13.97
C ASP A 191 3.97 14.68 15.51
N GLU A 192 2.80 14.55 16.15
CA GLU A 192 2.66 14.55 17.61
C GLU A 192 1.66 13.49 18.07
N PRO A 193 2.03 12.58 18.98
CA PRO A 193 1.12 11.60 19.54
C PRO A 193 -0.06 12.26 20.28
N ILE A 194 -1.27 11.79 20.01
CA ILE A 194 -2.51 12.19 20.69
C ILE A 194 -3.22 11.01 21.36
N GLU A 195 -2.88 9.78 21.00
CA GLU A 195 -3.30 8.56 21.69
C GLU A 195 -2.20 7.51 21.54
N ILE A 196 -1.87 6.80 22.62
CA ILE A 196 -1.02 5.61 22.57
C ILE A 196 -1.74 4.48 23.28
N SER A 197 -1.85 3.33 22.62
CA SER A 197 -2.40 2.11 23.20
C SER A 197 -1.44 0.93 23.08
N MET A 198 -1.46 0.06 24.07
CA MET A 198 -0.71 -1.20 24.11
C MET A 198 -1.56 -2.30 24.74
N ILE A 199 -1.60 -3.46 24.13
CA ILE A 199 -2.23 -4.68 24.66
C ILE A 199 -1.22 -5.82 24.71
N ASP A 200 -1.43 -6.77 25.61
CA ASP A 200 -0.71 -8.05 25.57
C ASP A 200 -1.32 -9.02 24.54
N CYS A 201 -0.69 -10.19 24.36
CA CYS A 201 -1.17 -11.20 23.43
C CYS A 201 -2.53 -11.83 23.82
N HIS A 202 -2.98 -11.67 25.07
CA HIS A 202 -4.30 -12.12 25.51
C HIS A 202 -5.39 -11.07 25.22
N GLY A 203 -5.00 -9.85 24.86
CA GLY A 203 -5.89 -8.73 24.61
C GLY A 203 -6.16 -7.87 25.85
N ASN A 204 -5.40 -8.07 26.94
CA ASN A 204 -5.51 -7.19 28.10
C ASN A 204 -4.82 -5.87 27.78
N THR A 205 -5.49 -4.76 28.10
CA THR A 205 -4.90 -3.43 27.97
C THR A 205 -3.78 -3.25 28.99
N VAL A 206 -2.57 -3.02 28.49
CA VAL A 206 -1.37 -2.73 29.29
C VAL A 206 -1.20 -1.21 29.43
N PHE A 207 -1.52 -0.46 28.37
CA PHE A 207 -1.48 0.99 28.36
C PHE A 207 -2.55 1.53 27.41
N ASN A 208 -3.26 2.59 27.79
CA ASN A 208 -4.17 3.30 26.91
C ASN A 208 -4.33 4.73 27.44
N GLN A 209 -3.78 5.70 26.72
CA GLN A 209 -3.73 7.08 27.18
C GLN A 209 -3.85 8.05 26.01
N LEU A 210 -4.81 8.97 26.12
CA LEU A 210 -4.81 10.18 25.31
C LEU A 210 -3.65 11.07 25.74
N ILE A 211 -3.01 11.74 24.82
CA ILE A 211 -1.83 12.57 25.06
C ILE A 211 -2.19 14.01 24.71
N LYS A 212 -1.77 14.94 25.55
CA LYS A 212 -1.90 16.37 25.26
C LYS A 212 -0.78 16.80 24.31
N PRO A 213 -1.09 17.13 23.04
CA PRO A 213 -0.13 17.71 22.12
C PRO A 213 0.13 19.19 22.45
N GLU A 214 1.21 19.74 21.91
CA GLU A 214 1.47 21.17 21.86
C GLU A 214 0.62 21.86 20.79
N ASN A 215 0.46 21.22 19.62
CA ASN A 215 -0.35 21.74 18.53
C ASN A 215 -1.82 21.31 18.61
N LYS A 216 -2.72 22.12 18.05
CA LYS A 216 -4.15 21.81 18.00
C LYS A 216 -4.44 20.68 17.03
N ILE A 217 -5.31 19.76 17.44
CA ILE A 217 -5.88 18.75 16.55
C ILE A 217 -6.74 19.47 15.51
N ASN A 218 -6.43 19.26 14.23
CA ASN A 218 -7.22 19.85 13.14
C ASN A 218 -8.46 19.00 12.82
N TRP A 219 -9.44 19.60 12.16
CA TRP A 219 -10.73 18.96 11.88
C TRP A 219 -10.64 17.64 11.09
N ARG A 220 -9.58 17.43 10.28
CA ARG A 220 -9.42 16.18 9.52
C ARG A 220 -9.04 15.03 10.44
N ILE A 221 -8.09 15.27 11.35
CA ILE A 221 -7.67 14.27 12.35
C ILE A 221 -8.82 14.01 13.31
N GLU A 222 -9.47 15.06 13.83
CA GLU A 222 -10.64 14.90 14.71
C GLU A 222 -11.77 14.10 14.03
N LYS A 223 -12.03 14.32 12.74
CA LYS A 223 -13.01 13.53 11.99
C LYS A 223 -12.57 12.08 11.77
N LEU A 224 -11.27 11.84 11.60
CA LEU A 224 -10.71 10.52 11.35
C LEU A 224 -10.75 9.66 12.62
N THR A 225 -10.20 10.18 13.72
CA THR A 225 -9.98 9.45 14.97
C THR A 225 -11.09 9.66 16.00
N GLY A 226 -11.90 10.71 15.86
CA GLY A 226 -12.88 11.12 16.86
C GLY A 226 -12.26 11.80 18.09
N ILE A 227 -10.94 12.02 18.13
CA ILE A 227 -10.26 12.67 19.26
C ILE A 227 -10.35 14.18 19.09
N THR A 228 -10.99 14.85 20.05
CA THR A 228 -11.17 16.31 20.04
C THR A 228 -10.11 17.03 20.88
N ASN A 229 -9.91 18.32 20.61
CA ASN A 229 -9.02 19.16 21.42
C ASN A 229 -9.43 19.20 22.91
N ASP A 230 -10.74 19.10 23.21
CA ASP A 230 -11.25 19.09 24.58
C ASP A 230 -10.91 17.79 25.32
N MET A 231 -10.93 16.64 24.61
CA MET A 231 -10.58 15.34 25.18
C MET A 231 -9.12 15.28 25.65
N VAL A 232 -8.22 15.96 24.92
CA VAL A 232 -6.77 15.97 25.21
C VAL A 232 -6.32 17.12 26.11
N ALA A 233 -7.16 18.14 26.35
CA ALA A 233 -6.76 19.39 26.99
C ALA A 233 -6.14 19.23 28.40
N ASN A 234 -6.61 18.23 29.16
CA ASN A 234 -6.20 17.94 30.53
C ASN A 234 -5.40 16.63 30.66
N GLN A 235 -5.01 16.03 29.54
CA GLN A 235 -4.24 14.79 29.51
C GLN A 235 -2.75 15.04 29.79
N PRO A 236 -1.98 14.02 30.22
CA PRO A 236 -0.53 14.13 30.29
C PRO A 236 0.07 14.40 28.90
N ASN A 237 1.15 15.18 28.86
CA ASN A 237 1.95 15.36 27.65
C ASN A 237 2.96 14.20 27.49
N ILE A 238 3.65 14.17 26.35
CA ILE A 238 4.57 13.09 26.00
C ILE A 238 5.71 12.91 27.03
N HIS A 239 6.23 14.00 27.60
CA HIS A 239 7.24 13.97 28.67
C HIS A 239 6.83 13.19 29.92
N ARG A 240 5.53 13.18 30.25
CA ARG A 240 5.02 12.40 31.39
C ARG A 240 4.75 10.95 31.03
N VAL A 241 4.44 10.68 29.77
CA VAL A 241 4.05 9.36 29.28
C VAL A 241 5.26 8.48 28.95
N MET A 242 6.30 9.03 28.32
CA MET A 242 7.45 8.25 27.85
C MET A 242 8.21 7.48 28.95
N PRO A 243 8.42 8.02 30.17
CA PRO A 243 9.02 7.24 31.25
C PRO A 243 8.21 6.01 31.65
N ILE A 244 6.87 6.10 31.60
CA ILE A 244 5.99 4.96 31.89
C ILE A 244 6.11 3.92 30.79
N ILE A 245 6.10 4.35 29.52
CA ILE A 245 6.27 3.46 28.37
C ILE A 245 7.60 2.72 28.46
N LYS A 246 8.70 3.42 28.79
CA LYS A 246 10.03 2.81 28.95
C LYS A 246 10.02 1.61 29.89
N GLU A 247 9.41 1.75 31.06
CA GLU A 247 9.32 0.66 32.04
C GLU A 247 8.44 -0.49 31.53
N LEU A 248 7.32 -0.18 30.87
CA LEU A 248 6.41 -1.19 30.32
C LEU A 248 7.03 -2.00 29.18
N THR A 249 7.88 -1.38 28.36
CA THR A 249 8.40 -1.97 27.12
C THR A 249 9.79 -2.57 27.27
N GLN A 250 10.42 -2.45 28.44
CA GLN A 250 11.79 -2.90 28.67
C GLN A 250 11.97 -4.40 28.39
N GLY A 251 12.87 -4.73 27.46
CA GLY A 251 13.17 -6.11 27.06
C GLY A 251 12.08 -6.79 26.24
N ARG A 252 11.03 -6.07 25.84
CA ARG A 252 9.89 -6.60 25.08
C ARG A 252 9.99 -6.26 23.59
N THR A 253 9.23 -6.99 22.78
CA THR A 253 9.00 -6.69 21.36
C THR A 253 7.66 -5.98 21.20
N LEU A 254 7.68 -4.80 20.58
CA LEU A 254 6.49 -3.99 20.29
C LEU A 254 6.07 -4.21 18.84
N LEU A 255 4.87 -4.72 18.62
CA LEU A 255 4.30 -4.99 17.31
C LEU A 255 3.23 -3.94 16.97
N SER A 256 3.39 -3.23 15.86
CA SER A 256 2.29 -2.49 15.24
C SER A 256 2.03 -3.01 13.83
N TRP A 257 0.88 -2.65 13.23
CA TRP A 257 0.53 -3.13 11.89
C TRP A 257 1.60 -2.69 10.86
N GLY A 258 1.95 -1.42 10.83
CA GLY A 258 2.98 -0.85 9.96
C GLY A 258 4.02 -0.08 10.76
N SER A 259 5.01 -0.80 11.31
CA SER A 259 5.96 -0.26 12.29
C SER A 259 6.75 0.96 11.86
N ASP A 260 6.91 1.24 10.56
CA ASP A 260 7.80 2.30 10.09
C ASP A 260 7.35 3.69 10.55
N TYR A 261 6.05 3.97 10.65
CA TYR A 261 5.56 5.28 11.11
C TYR A 261 5.52 5.37 12.63
N ASP A 262 4.95 4.37 13.32
CA ASP A 262 4.82 4.41 14.78
C ASP A 262 6.19 4.34 15.48
N ALA A 263 7.15 3.61 14.90
CA ALA A 263 8.53 3.61 15.41
C ALA A 263 9.17 4.99 15.29
N VAL A 264 8.95 5.72 14.19
CA VAL A 264 9.45 7.10 14.03
C VAL A 264 8.81 8.06 15.04
N LEU A 265 7.52 7.90 15.33
CA LEU A 265 6.84 8.66 16.40
C LEU A 265 7.49 8.39 17.77
N PHE A 266 7.80 7.13 18.08
CA PHE A 266 8.49 6.79 19.32
C PHE A 266 9.93 7.29 19.36
N GLU A 267 10.69 7.18 18.26
CA GLU A 267 12.06 7.71 18.15
C GLU A 267 12.06 9.22 18.40
N THR A 268 11.15 9.95 17.75
CA THR A 268 10.99 11.40 17.95
C THR A 268 10.65 11.72 19.41
N ALA A 269 9.69 11.00 20.01
CA ALA A 269 9.34 11.18 21.41
C ALA A 269 10.49 10.83 22.37
N CYS A 270 11.34 9.86 22.03
CA CYS A 270 12.53 9.52 22.80
C CYS A 270 13.54 10.68 22.79
N GLU A 271 13.81 11.23 21.61
CA GLU A 271 14.70 12.38 21.45
C GLU A 271 14.20 13.60 22.22
N GLU A 272 12.92 13.94 22.09
CA GLU A 272 12.29 15.07 22.77
C GLU A 272 12.34 14.94 24.30
N THR A 273 12.11 13.74 24.82
CA THR A 273 11.98 13.49 26.26
C THR A 273 13.29 13.06 26.94
N GLY A 274 14.34 12.77 26.16
CA GLY A 274 15.58 12.15 26.68
C GLY A 274 15.37 10.71 27.16
N THR A 275 14.33 10.03 26.65
CA THR A 275 13.99 8.65 27.03
C THR A 275 14.76 7.66 26.15
N ASP A 276 15.28 6.60 26.76
CA ASP A 276 15.95 5.51 26.05
C ASP A 276 15.09 4.25 26.14
N LEU A 277 14.34 3.95 25.06
CA LEU A 277 13.49 2.77 24.97
C LEU A 277 14.33 1.52 24.67
N LYS A 278 14.44 0.64 25.67
CA LYS A 278 15.09 -0.67 25.53
C LYS A 278 14.11 -1.74 25.09
N CYS A 279 13.52 -1.57 23.91
CA CYS A 279 12.61 -2.53 23.29
C CYS A 279 13.06 -2.88 21.86
N THR A 280 12.43 -3.90 21.28
CA THR A 280 12.58 -4.21 19.84
C THR A 280 11.28 -3.87 19.13
N PHE A 281 11.34 -3.16 18.00
CA PHE A 281 10.16 -2.92 17.17
C PHE A 281 9.98 -4.05 16.14
N GLY A 282 8.74 -4.45 15.93
CA GLY A 282 8.35 -5.44 14.92
C GLY A 282 7.10 -5.05 14.16
N CYS A 283 6.92 -5.65 12.98
CA CYS A 283 5.88 -5.30 12.02
C CYS A 283 4.90 -6.46 11.86
N ALA A 284 3.70 -6.33 12.41
CA ALA A 284 2.65 -7.34 12.31
C ALA A 284 2.19 -7.54 10.86
N GLN A 285 2.17 -6.50 10.02
CA GLN A 285 1.88 -6.67 8.59
C GLN A 285 2.96 -7.52 7.90
N ARG A 286 4.24 -7.41 8.29
CA ARG A 286 5.30 -8.26 7.73
C ARG A 286 5.14 -9.72 8.13
N ILE A 287 4.68 -9.98 9.37
CA ILE A 287 4.29 -11.32 9.83
C ILE A 287 3.18 -11.86 8.93
N HIS A 288 2.09 -11.11 8.78
CA HIS A 288 0.94 -11.48 7.96
C HIS A 288 1.31 -11.73 6.50
N MET A 289 2.13 -10.85 5.91
CA MET A 289 2.68 -11.03 4.57
C MET A 289 3.52 -12.30 4.43
N GLY A 290 4.25 -12.70 5.48
CA GLY A 290 4.98 -13.96 5.53
C GLY A 290 4.06 -15.18 5.53
N VAL A 291 2.93 -15.11 6.24
CA VAL A 291 1.90 -16.17 6.23
C VAL A 291 1.25 -16.29 4.85
N LEU A 292 0.89 -15.16 4.23
CA LEU A 292 0.27 -15.13 2.90
C LEU A 292 1.25 -15.37 1.75
N ASN A 293 2.55 -15.56 2.03
CA ASN A 293 3.61 -15.64 1.03
C ASN A 293 3.56 -14.47 0.03
N SER A 294 3.37 -13.26 0.55
CA SER A 294 3.20 -12.02 -0.19
C SER A 294 4.33 -11.02 0.10
N LYS A 295 4.56 -10.12 -0.86
CA LYS A 295 5.44 -8.94 -0.70
C LYS A 295 4.68 -7.62 -0.74
N ASN A 296 3.37 -7.68 -0.97
CA ASN A 296 2.53 -6.49 -1.07
C ASN A 296 1.96 -6.17 0.32
N GLN A 297 2.09 -4.91 0.72
CA GLN A 297 1.48 -4.39 1.93
C GLN A 297 -0.05 -4.38 1.80
N ILE A 298 -0.75 -4.51 2.93
CA ILE A 298 -2.21 -4.61 3.00
C ILE A 298 -2.69 -3.68 4.13
N ALA A 299 -3.62 -2.77 3.85
CA ALA A 299 -4.16 -1.88 4.88
C ALA A 299 -4.80 -2.68 6.03
N LEU A 300 -4.71 -2.17 7.27
CA LEU A 300 -5.17 -2.88 8.48
C LEU A 300 -6.63 -3.34 8.34
N GLY A 301 -7.54 -2.42 8.02
CA GLY A 301 -8.96 -2.75 7.82
C GLY A 301 -9.18 -3.85 6.76
N THR A 302 -8.41 -3.85 5.67
CA THR A 302 -8.50 -4.89 4.64
C THR A 302 -8.03 -6.26 5.14
N ALA A 303 -6.94 -6.32 5.89
CA ALA A 303 -6.45 -7.58 6.48
C ALA A 303 -7.34 -8.08 7.62
N ALA A 304 -7.90 -7.15 8.40
CA ALA A 304 -8.90 -7.43 9.42
C ALA A 304 -10.22 -7.94 8.80
N GLY A 305 -10.53 -7.60 7.55
CA GLY A 305 -11.81 -7.91 6.92
C GLY A 305 -12.94 -7.00 7.41
N THR A 306 -12.62 -5.76 7.79
CA THR A 306 -13.58 -4.75 8.23
C THR A 306 -13.65 -3.59 7.24
N ASP A 307 -14.88 -3.12 6.99
CA ASP A 307 -15.16 -1.90 6.24
C ASP A 307 -15.25 -0.65 7.14
N THR A 308 -15.18 -0.84 8.47
CA THR A 308 -15.25 0.21 9.47
C THR A 308 -14.05 0.09 10.40
N GLN A 309 -13.13 1.06 10.29
CA GLN A 309 -12.02 1.26 11.21
C GLN A 309 -12.29 2.58 11.94
N SER A 310 -12.26 2.55 13.28
CA SER A 310 -12.55 3.73 14.11
C SER A 310 -11.38 4.71 14.17
N HIS A 311 -10.16 4.28 13.80
CA HIS A 311 -8.91 5.03 14.00
C HIS A 311 -8.75 5.45 15.46
N ARG A 312 -8.90 4.45 16.32
CA ARG A 312 -8.62 4.52 17.75
C ARG A 312 -7.55 3.49 18.04
N ALA A 313 -6.49 3.92 18.71
CA ALA A 313 -5.30 3.10 18.86
C ALA A 313 -5.60 1.75 19.53
N LEU A 314 -6.48 1.73 20.54
CA LEU A 314 -6.85 0.50 21.22
C LEU A 314 -7.65 -0.47 20.31
N ASP A 315 -8.58 0.06 19.51
CA ASP A 315 -9.37 -0.75 18.58
C ASP A 315 -8.46 -1.35 17.52
N ASP A 316 -7.50 -0.58 17.01
CA ASP A 316 -6.53 -1.03 16.01
C ASP A 316 -5.57 -2.08 16.58
N CYS A 317 -5.14 -1.95 17.84
CA CYS A 317 -4.41 -3.00 18.55
C CYS A 317 -5.18 -4.32 18.56
N LEU A 318 -6.49 -4.28 18.83
CA LEU A 318 -7.34 -5.48 18.86
C LEU A 318 -7.50 -6.10 17.46
N LEU A 319 -7.65 -5.28 16.41
CA LEU A 319 -7.66 -5.76 15.03
C LEU A 319 -6.35 -6.47 14.66
N VAL A 320 -5.20 -5.92 15.08
CA VAL A 320 -3.89 -6.56 14.87
C VAL A 320 -3.82 -7.90 15.60
N LEU A 321 -4.28 -7.96 16.85
CA LEU A 321 -4.30 -9.22 17.62
C LEU A 321 -5.15 -10.29 16.93
N ASP A 322 -6.33 -9.92 16.42
CA ASP A 322 -7.22 -10.84 15.72
C ASP A 322 -6.61 -11.36 14.40
N ILE A 323 -5.84 -10.52 13.69
CA ILE A 323 -5.07 -10.98 12.52
C ILE A 323 -3.99 -11.97 12.95
N LEU A 324 -3.20 -11.64 13.98
CA LEU A 324 -2.12 -12.51 14.46
C LEU A 324 -2.63 -13.87 14.94
N LYS A 325 -3.76 -13.91 15.66
CA LYS A 325 -4.41 -15.18 16.06
C LYS A 325 -4.85 -16.02 14.85
N ARG A 326 -5.39 -15.40 13.80
CA ARG A 326 -5.73 -16.09 12.55
C ARG A 326 -4.48 -16.60 11.83
N ASP A 327 -3.41 -15.81 11.81
CA ASP A 327 -2.12 -16.18 11.22
C ASP A 327 -1.48 -17.38 11.92
N ILE A 328 -1.54 -17.45 13.25
CA ILE A 328 -1.13 -18.63 14.04
C ILE A 328 -1.93 -19.86 13.62
N ALA A 329 -3.25 -19.74 13.54
CA ALA A 329 -4.13 -20.84 13.15
C ALA A 329 -3.84 -21.33 11.72
N LEU A 330 -3.58 -20.42 10.77
CA LEU A 330 -3.21 -20.75 9.40
C LEU A 330 -1.86 -21.47 9.30
N LYS A 331 -0.93 -21.21 10.22
CA LYS A 331 0.37 -21.87 10.32
C LYS A 331 0.32 -23.21 11.07
N GLY A 332 -0.79 -23.51 11.75
CA GLY A 332 -0.95 -24.75 12.54
C GLY A 332 -0.08 -24.79 13.80
N LEU A 333 0.14 -23.63 14.44
CA LEU A 333 0.93 -23.47 15.67
C LEU A 333 0.07 -23.55 16.95
#